data_AF-A0A511YPG8-F1
#
_entry.id   AF-A0A511YPG8-F1
#
_cell.length_a   1.000
_cell.length_b   1.000
_cell.length_c   1.000
_cell.angle_alpha   90.00
_cell.angle_beta   90.00
_cell.angle_gamma   90.00
#
_symmetry.space_group_name_H-M   'P 1'
#
loop_
_entity.id
_entity.type
_entity.pdbx_description
1 polymer ?
#
loop_
_entity_poly.entity_id
_entity_poly.type
_entity_poly.pdbx_seq_one_letter_code
_entity_poly.pdbx_strand_id
1 'polypeptide(L)'
;MKKRFLLLIFLIFAGKILSQKNFNIPAKFPTQYGTFTFPLGSKVVLELKENGNTYEYRVLSMEPYKDYYPLSKKKNIFSKDIKENTIEIFFTGAYYNDGKEDKEWKSLLSLKSNVKTPLIYKADIKYYFKNEFENTSISGIFPNAKINEIWGHKIDFITLYDFEKLKK
;
A
#
# COMPACT_ATOMS: atom_id res chain seq x y z
N MET A 1 -22.34 42.04 -21.82
CA MET A 1 -22.79 41.00 -20.85
C MET A 1 -22.39 39.58 -21.24
N LYS A 2 -22.44 39.18 -22.52
CA LYS A 2 -22.11 37.81 -22.98
C LYS A 2 -20.67 37.32 -22.69
N LYS A 3 -19.67 38.21 -22.74
CA LYS A 3 -18.25 37.84 -22.51
C LYS A 3 -17.89 37.54 -21.03
N ARG A 4 -18.60 38.16 -20.07
CA ARG A 4 -18.36 37.92 -18.63
C ARG A 4 -18.95 36.59 -18.16
N PHE A 5 -20.02 36.12 -18.80
CA PHE A 5 -20.66 34.85 -18.48
C PHE A 5 -19.79 33.64 -18.91
N LEU A 6 -19.09 33.77 -20.05
CA LEU A 6 -18.16 32.75 -20.57
C LEU A 6 -16.95 32.52 -19.64
N LEU A 7 -16.46 33.58 -19.01
CA LEU A 7 -15.33 33.52 -18.07
C LEU A 7 -15.69 32.81 -16.77
N LEU A 8 -16.95 32.96 -16.32
CA LEU A 8 -17.50 32.29 -15.15
C LEU A 8 -17.70 30.79 -15.39
N ILE A 9 -18.11 30.39 -16.59
CA ILE A 9 -18.24 28.97 -16.97
C ILE A 9 -16.87 28.29 -17.01
N PHE A 10 -15.83 28.97 -17.52
CA PHE A 10 -14.46 28.41 -17.56
C PHE A 10 -13.87 28.15 -16.17
N LEU A 11 -14.16 29.03 -15.20
CA LEU A 11 -13.73 28.87 -13.79
C LEU A 11 -14.40 27.67 -13.11
N ILE A 12 -15.67 27.38 -13.42
CA ILE A 12 -16.41 26.24 -12.84
C ILE A 12 -15.90 24.91 -13.40
N PHE A 13 -15.45 24.87 -14.65
CA PHE A 13 -14.86 23.66 -15.25
C PHE A 13 -13.40 23.42 -14.82
N ALA A 14 -12.60 24.46 -14.61
CA ALA A 14 -11.22 24.32 -14.13
C ALA A 14 -11.14 23.73 -12.70
N GLY A 15 -12.14 23.99 -11.85
CA GLY A 15 -12.20 23.46 -10.49
C GLY A 15 -12.40 21.94 -10.40
N LYS A 16 -12.79 21.27 -11.48
CA LYS A 16 -13.06 19.81 -11.48
C LYS A 16 -11.89 18.95 -11.97
N ILE A 17 -10.78 19.54 -12.43
CA ILE A 17 -9.66 18.78 -13.02
C ILE A 17 -8.61 18.37 -11.97
N LEU A 18 -8.67 18.91 -10.76
CA LEU A 18 -7.83 18.46 -9.63
C LEU A 18 -8.56 17.40 -8.80
N SER A 19 -8.84 16.23 -9.38
CA SER A 19 -9.00 15.03 -8.57
C SER A 19 -7.61 14.64 -8.06
N GLN A 20 -7.12 15.36 -7.05
CA GLN A 20 -6.05 14.82 -6.23
C GLN A 20 -6.65 13.57 -5.59
N LYS A 21 -6.12 12.40 -5.95
CA LYS A 21 -6.42 11.15 -5.25
C LYS A 21 -5.99 11.38 -3.81
N ASN A 22 -6.91 11.83 -2.96
CA ASN A 22 -6.62 12.20 -1.59
C ASN A 22 -6.02 10.98 -0.90
N PHE A 23 -4.84 11.13 -0.32
CA PHE A 23 -4.20 10.09 0.46
C PHE A 23 -5.15 9.66 1.58
N ASN A 24 -5.73 8.46 1.49
CA ASN A 24 -6.55 7.92 2.56
C ASN A 24 -5.64 7.19 3.56
N ILE A 25 -4.84 7.97 4.30
CA ILE A 25 -3.94 7.43 5.33
C ILE A 25 -4.75 7.21 6.62
N PRO A 26 -4.79 5.98 7.17
CA PRO A 26 -5.50 5.72 8.42
C PRO A 26 -5.00 6.58 9.59
N ALA A 27 -5.90 7.25 10.29
CA ALA A 27 -5.58 8.05 11.48
C ALA A 27 -6.21 7.50 12.78
N LYS A 28 -7.19 6.61 12.68
CA LYS A 28 -7.89 5.98 13.81
C LYS A 28 -8.10 4.50 13.52
N PHE A 29 -8.02 3.67 14.56
CA PHE A 29 -8.09 2.22 14.44
C PHE A 29 -9.10 1.60 15.43
N PRO A 30 -9.80 0.52 15.05
CA PRO A 30 -9.87 -0.01 13.69
C PRO A 30 -10.56 0.99 12.75
N THR A 31 -10.18 0.99 11.47
CA THR A 31 -10.87 1.82 10.47
C THR A 31 -12.22 1.22 10.09
N GLN A 32 -13.03 1.99 9.37
CA GLN A 32 -14.08 1.40 8.53
C GLN A 32 -13.46 0.58 7.39
N TYR A 33 -14.26 -0.29 6.79
CA TYR A 33 -13.84 -1.03 5.60
C TYR A 33 -13.66 -0.06 4.42
N GLY A 34 -12.57 -0.22 3.65
CA GLY A 34 -12.27 0.63 2.52
C GLY A 34 -10.82 0.54 2.04
N THR A 35 -10.48 1.40 1.07
CA THR A 35 -9.14 1.46 0.46
C THR A 35 -8.28 2.52 1.15
N PHE A 36 -7.12 2.13 1.63
CA PHE A 36 -6.19 2.97 2.37
C PHE A 36 -4.81 3.03 1.70
N THR A 37 -4.14 4.15 1.94
CA THR A 37 -2.77 4.40 1.48
C THR A 37 -1.82 4.35 2.66
N PHE A 38 -0.70 3.65 2.50
CA PHE A 38 0.31 3.49 3.53
C PHE A 38 1.59 4.23 3.15
N PRO A 39 2.11 5.11 4.02
CA PRO A 39 3.38 5.78 3.78
C PRO A 39 4.54 4.79 3.95
N LEU A 40 5.66 5.09 3.31
CA LEU A 40 6.92 4.42 3.53
C LEU A 40 7.30 4.42 5.02
N GLY A 41 7.75 3.26 5.52
CA GLY A 41 8.04 3.08 6.94
C GLY A 41 6.79 2.75 7.75
N SER A 42 5.86 1.96 7.19
CA SER A 42 4.64 1.52 7.88
C SER A 42 4.68 0.02 8.16
N LYS A 43 4.33 -0.34 9.40
CA LYS A 43 3.86 -1.68 9.78
C LYS A 43 2.35 -1.62 9.90
N VAL A 44 1.64 -2.48 9.19
CA VAL A 44 0.17 -2.42 9.10
C VAL A 44 -0.41 -3.80 9.34
N VAL A 45 -1.54 -3.87 10.04
CA VAL A 45 -2.34 -5.10 10.13
C VAL A 45 -3.69 -4.85 9.48
N LEU A 46 -3.97 -5.60 8.42
CA LEU A 46 -5.28 -5.60 7.75
C LEU A 46 -6.12 -6.75 8.27
N GLU A 47 -7.41 -6.52 8.50
CA GLU A 47 -8.41 -7.57 8.63
C GLU A 47 -9.24 -7.63 7.35
N LEU A 48 -9.36 -8.82 6.77
CA LEU A 48 -10.17 -9.07 5.60
C LEU A 48 -11.55 -9.58 6.00
N LYS A 49 -12.57 -9.12 5.27
CA LYS A 49 -13.94 -9.61 5.32
C LYS A 49 -14.33 -10.09 3.94
N GLU A 50 -14.69 -11.37 3.84
CA GLU A 50 -15.13 -11.97 2.59
C GLU A 50 -16.49 -11.43 2.14
N ASN A 51 -16.60 -11.14 0.85
CA ASN A 51 -17.83 -10.75 0.16
C ASN A 51 -17.93 -11.52 -1.17
N GLY A 52 -18.30 -12.80 -1.08
CA GLY A 52 -18.37 -13.70 -2.24
C GLY A 52 -16.98 -14.08 -2.78
N ASN A 53 -16.59 -13.51 -3.91
CA ASN A 53 -15.27 -13.71 -4.52
C ASN A 53 -14.28 -12.59 -4.21
N THR A 54 -14.74 -11.49 -3.63
CA THR A 54 -13.92 -10.34 -3.27
C THR A 54 -13.77 -10.24 -1.75
N TYR A 55 -12.84 -9.40 -1.31
CA TYR A 55 -12.63 -9.07 0.09
C TYR A 55 -12.62 -7.57 0.28
N GLU A 56 -13.38 -7.13 1.26
CA GLU A 56 -13.22 -5.80 1.85
C GLU A 56 -12.17 -5.90 2.96
N TYR A 57 -11.50 -4.80 3.27
CA TYR A 57 -10.57 -4.78 4.40
C TYR A 57 -10.71 -3.52 5.23
N ARG A 58 -10.35 -3.63 6.50
CA ARG A 58 -10.11 -2.50 7.40
C ARG A 58 -8.73 -2.61 8.02
N VAL A 59 -8.19 -1.48 8.44
CA VAL A 59 -6.90 -1.40 9.10
C VAL A 59 -7.10 -1.53 10.60
N LEU A 60 -6.53 -2.58 11.20
CA LEU A 60 -6.60 -2.82 12.64
C LEU A 60 -5.56 -2.01 13.41
N SER A 61 -4.39 -1.80 12.83
CA SER A 61 -3.32 -0.98 13.40
C SER A 61 -2.35 -0.53 12.31
N MET A 62 -1.67 0.59 12.57
CA MET A 62 -0.52 1.04 11.81
C MET A 62 0.51 1.66 12.75
N GLU A 63 1.76 1.23 12.63
CA GLU A 63 2.87 1.73 13.43
C GLU A 63 4.00 2.25 12.52
N PRO A 64 4.63 3.39 12.86
CA PRO A 64 5.77 3.88 12.11
C PRO A 64 7.01 3.01 12.38
N TYR A 65 7.78 2.77 11.33
CA TYR A 65 9.08 2.13 11.37
C TYR A 65 10.11 3.07 10.76
N LYS A 66 11.02 3.55 11.60
CA LYS A 66 11.95 4.63 11.25
C LYS A 66 13.25 4.13 10.64
N ASP A 67 13.58 2.86 10.86
CA ASP A 67 14.84 2.30 10.37
C ASP A 67 14.69 1.82 8.92
N TYR A 68 15.82 1.54 8.29
CA TYR A 68 15.87 0.83 7.02
C TYR A 68 16.09 -0.68 7.25
N TYR A 69 15.55 -1.50 6.36
CA TYR A 69 15.66 -2.95 6.45
C TYR A 69 16.89 -3.49 5.69
N PRO A 70 17.85 -4.15 6.36
CA PRO A 70 18.96 -4.82 5.68
C PRO A 70 18.48 -6.09 4.98
N LEU A 71 18.49 -6.11 3.64
CA LEU A 71 18.10 -7.28 2.85
C LEU A 71 19.07 -8.46 3.03
N SER A 72 20.34 -8.18 3.34
CA SER A 72 21.38 -9.18 3.60
C SER A 72 21.23 -9.88 4.95
N LYS A 73 20.40 -9.36 5.87
CA LYS A 73 20.20 -9.94 7.21
C LYS A 73 18.74 -10.33 7.41
N LYS A 74 18.50 -11.60 7.73
CA LYS A 74 17.15 -12.09 8.04
C LYS A 74 16.73 -11.56 9.41
N LYS A 75 15.88 -10.53 9.44
CA LYS A 75 15.21 -10.08 10.66
C LYS A 75 13.77 -10.59 10.66
N ASN A 76 13.30 -11.06 11.81
CA ASN A 76 11.88 -11.35 11.98
C ASN A 76 11.14 -10.04 12.24
N ILE A 77 10.35 -9.60 11.26
CA ILE A 77 9.59 -8.34 11.26
C ILE A 77 8.10 -8.54 11.53
N PHE A 78 7.65 -9.79 11.49
CA PHE A 78 6.25 -10.17 11.65
C PHE A 78 6.02 -10.86 12.98
N SER A 79 4.78 -10.75 13.47
CA SER A 79 4.34 -11.48 14.65
C SER A 79 4.44 -12.98 14.40
N LYS A 80 4.73 -13.74 15.47
CA LYS A 80 4.70 -15.21 15.40
C LYS A 80 3.28 -15.69 15.13
N ASP A 81 2.34 -15.17 15.90
CA ASP A 81 0.93 -15.55 15.88
C ASP A 81 0.10 -14.48 15.17
N ILE A 82 -0.15 -14.68 13.88
CA ILE A 82 -1.01 -13.80 13.08
C ILE A 82 -2.45 -14.28 13.22
N LYS A 83 -3.37 -13.35 13.47
CA LYS A 83 -4.80 -13.68 13.61
C LYS A 83 -5.38 -14.18 12.29
N GLU A 84 -6.34 -15.10 12.37
CA GLU A 84 -7.04 -15.58 11.18
C GLU A 84 -7.66 -14.42 10.38
N ASN A 85 -7.64 -14.53 9.04
CA ASN A 85 -8.16 -13.52 8.11
C ASN A 85 -7.46 -12.15 8.22
N THR A 86 -6.21 -12.13 8.70
CA THR A 86 -5.39 -10.92 8.69
C THR A 86 -4.18 -11.03 7.79
N ILE A 87 -3.71 -9.87 7.34
CA ILE A 87 -2.45 -9.71 6.61
C ILE A 87 -1.62 -8.69 7.38
N GLU A 88 -0.44 -9.11 7.82
CA GLU A 88 0.58 -8.18 8.30
C GLU A 88 1.40 -7.68 7.12
N ILE A 89 1.55 -6.36 7.04
CA ILE A 89 2.28 -5.66 5.99
C ILE A 89 3.43 -4.90 6.63
N PHE A 90 4.58 -4.97 5.99
CA PHE A 90 5.74 -4.17 6.32
C PHE A 90 6.23 -3.46 5.06
N PHE A 91 6.00 -2.17 4.99
CA PHE A 91 6.41 -1.32 3.88
C PHE A 91 7.50 -0.35 4.33
N THR A 92 8.72 -0.52 3.85
CA THR A 92 9.89 0.25 4.34
C THR A 92 10.95 0.43 3.25
N GLY A 93 11.90 1.34 3.51
CA GLY A 93 13.12 1.40 2.74
C GLY A 93 14.06 0.28 3.15
N ALA A 94 14.79 -0.27 2.19
CA ALA A 94 15.68 -1.39 2.37
C ALA A 94 16.99 -1.19 1.60
N TYR A 95 18.02 -1.93 1.98
CA TYR A 95 19.35 -1.86 1.35
C TYR A 95 20.02 -3.24 1.33
N TYR A 96 20.90 -3.48 0.35
CA TYR A 96 21.70 -4.72 0.30
C TYR A 96 22.95 -4.65 1.21
N ASN A 97 23.67 -3.51 1.20
CA ASN A 97 24.94 -3.32 1.90
C ASN A 97 24.78 -2.52 3.20
N ASP A 98 25.40 -1.34 3.30
CA ASP A 98 25.27 -0.42 4.45
C ASP A 98 24.19 0.65 4.23
N GLY A 99 23.66 0.77 3.01
CA GLY A 99 22.66 1.78 2.66
C GLY A 99 23.24 3.19 2.60
N LYS A 100 24.53 3.32 2.25
CA LYS A 100 25.27 4.59 2.22
C LYS A 100 25.07 5.37 0.91
N GLU A 101 24.70 4.68 -0.17
CA GLU A 101 24.52 5.29 -1.49
C GLU A 101 23.06 5.16 -1.95
N ASP A 102 22.50 6.21 -2.55
CA ASP A 102 21.09 6.23 -2.99
C ASP A 102 20.74 5.11 -3.98
N LYS A 103 21.69 4.66 -4.81
CA LYS A 103 21.47 3.53 -5.74
C LYS A 103 21.27 2.19 -5.03
N GLU A 104 21.79 2.05 -3.81
CA GLU A 104 21.58 0.86 -2.97
C GLU A 104 20.21 0.83 -2.32
N TRP A 105 19.53 1.98 -2.32
CA TRP A 105 18.22 2.13 -1.71
C TRP A 105 17.16 1.38 -2.53
N LYS A 106 16.26 0.68 -1.82
CA LYS A 106 15.16 -0.10 -2.38
C LYS A 106 13.89 0.14 -1.57
N SER A 107 12.73 0.07 -2.20
CA SER A 107 11.47 -0.06 -1.45
C SER A 107 11.19 -1.54 -1.24
N LEU A 108 10.88 -1.94 -0.01
CA LEU A 108 10.48 -3.29 0.34
C LEU A 108 9.02 -3.28 0.81
N LEU A 109 8.20 -4.12 0.20
CA LEU A 109 6.91 -4.52 0.75
C LEU A 109 7.01 -5.99 1.12
N SER A 110 6.95 -6.30 2.40
CA SER A 110 6.78 -7.67 2.88
C SER A 110 5.35 -7.86 3.35
N LEU A 111 4.74 -8.99 3.00
CA LEU A 111 3.43 -9.40 3.50
C LEU A 111 3.53 -10.77 4.16
N LYS A 112 2.85 -10.97 5.28
CA LYS A 112 2.62 -12.29 5.87
C LYS A 112 1.13 -12.45 6.12
N SER A 113 0.52 -13.47 5.53
CA SER A 113 -0.92 -13.68 5.61
C SER A 113 -1.29 -14.90 6.44
N ASN A 114 -2.43 -14.81 7.12
CA ASN A 114 -3.11 -15.95 7.71
C ASN A 114 -4.54 -16.09 7.13
N VAL A 115 -4.65 -15.89 5.82
CA VAL A 115 -5.87 -16.10 5.04
C VAL A 115 -5.93 -17.56 4.58
N LYS A 116 -7.13 -18.14 4.52
CA LYS A 116 -7.30 -19.56 4.15
C LYS A 116 -7.16 -19.85 2.66
N THR A 117 -7.44 -18.87 1.81
CA THR A 117 -7.45 -19.02 0.36
C THR A 117 -6.43 -18.10 -0.30
N PRO A 118 -5.77 -18.52 -1.39
CA PRO A 118 -4.92 -17.63 -2.17
C PRO A 118 -5.71 -16.44 -2.73
N LEU A 119 -5.13 -15.26 -2.67
CA LEU A 119 -5.74 -14.00 -3.10
C LEU A 119 -4.89 -13.32 -4.17
N ILE A 120 -5.53 -12.59 -5.07
CA ILE A 120 -4.91 -11.57 -5.90
C ILE A 120 -5.37 -10.20 -5.41
N TYR A 121 -4.58 -9.18 -5.69
CA TYR A 121 -4.88 -7.79 -5.35
C TYR A 121 -4.10 -6.87 -6.28
N LYS A 122 -4.46 -5.59 -6.27
CA LYS A 122 -3.79 -4.55 -7.02
C LYS A 122 -3.04 -3.62 -6.08
N ALA A 123 -1.97 -3.03 -6.61
CA ALA A 123 -1.19 -2.02 -5.93
C ALA A 123 -0.98 -0.82 -6.83
N ASP A 124 -1.21 0.36 -6.27
CA ASP A 124 -0.76 1.63 -6.85
C ASP A 124 0.33 2.22 -5.96
N ILE A 125 1.41 2.68 -6.58
CA ILE A 125 2.57 3.24 -5.89
C ILE A 125 2.80 4.69 -6.33
N LYS A 126 3.25 5.52 -5.40
CA LYS A 126 3.71 6.88 -5.67
C LYS A 126 5.20 6.97 -5.36
N TYR A 127 6.01 7.21 -6.40
CA TYR A 127 7.45 7.43 -6.23
C TYR A 127 7.77 8.80 -5.65
N TYR A 128 8.90 8.93 -4.97
CA TYR A 128 9.33 10.21 -4.37
C TYR A 128 9.52 11.34 -5.39
N PHE A 129 9.82 10.99 -6.65
CA PHE A 129 10.08 11.93 -7.73
C PHE A 129 8.87 12.19 -8.63
N LYS A 130 7.71 11.58 -8.32
CA LYS A 130 6.47 11.75 -9.09
C LYS A 130 5.32 12.12 -8.17
N ASN A 131 4.45 13.00 -8.64
CA ASN A 131 3.27 13.40 -7.87
C ASN A 131 2.08 12.45 -8.03
N GLU A 132 2.11 11.58 -9.04
CA GLU A 132 1.01 10.71 -9.44
C GLU A 132 1.21 9.28 -8.90
N PHE A 133 0.08 8.60 -8.69
CA PHE A 133 0.07 7.16 -8.46
C PHE A 133 0.11 6.43 -9.80
N GLU A 134 0.93 5.39 -9.89
CA GLU A 134 0.93 4.46 -11.00
C GLU A 134 0.67 3.04 -10.53
N ASN A 135 -0.02 2.26 -11.35
CA ASN A 135 -0.24 0.85 -11.07
C ASN A 135 1.09 0.08 -11.17
N THR A 136 1.28 -0.89 -10.29
CA THR A 136 2.45 -1.76 -10.34
C THR A 136 2.05 -3.24 -10.31
N SER A 137 2.86 -4.08 -10.93
CA SER A 137 2.71 -5.53 -10.83
C SER A 137 3.05 -5.98 -9.41
N ILE A 138 2.25 -6.90 -8.88
CA ILE A 138 2.44 -7.43 -7.54
C ILE A 138 2.08 -8.91 -7.49
N SER A 139 2.79 -9.67 -6.66
CA SER A 139 2.52 -11.07 -6.42
C SER A 139 1.26 -11.24 -5.58
N GLY A 140 0.48 -12.29 -5.88
CA GLY A 140 -0.66 -12.69 -5.07
C GLY A 140 -0.26 -13.11 -3.65
N ILE A 141 -1.26 -13.17 -2.77
CA ILE A 141 -1.12 -13.58 -1.37
C ILE A 141 -1.46 -15.06 -1.24
N PHE A 142 -0.57 -15.85 -0.64
CA PHE A 142 -0.78 -17.27 -0.44
C PHE A 142 -0.91 -17.60 1.06
N PRO A 143 -1.78 -18.56 1.43
CA PRO A 143 -1.99 -18.97 2.81
C PRO A 143 -0.68 -19.30 3.53
N ASN A 144 -0.49 -18.72 4.72
CA ASN A 144 0.69 -18.92 5.57
C ASN A 144 2.05 -18.59 4.92
N ALA A 145 2.05 -17.93 3.77
CA ALA A 145 3.26 -17.53 3.07
C ALA A 145 3.72 -16.13 3.49
N LYS A 146 5.04 -15.94 3.45
CA LYS A 146 5.67 -14.62 3.43
C LYS A 146 6.01 -14.27 1.98
N ILE A 147 5.59 -13.09 1.53
CA ILE A 147 5.86 -12.56 0.19
C ILE A 147 6.66 -11.28 0.35
N ASN A 148 7.63 -11.07 -0.53
CA ASN A 148 8.41 -9.85 -0.58
C ASN A 148 8.40 -9.30 -2.00
N GLU A 149 8.17 -7.99 -2.11
CA GLU A 149 8.32 -7.21 -3.33
C GLU A 149 9.41 -6.17 -3.09
N ILE A 150 10.31 -6.03 -4.06
CA ILE A 150 11.46 -5.13 -3.97
C ILE A 150 11.51 -4.26 -5.22
N TRP A 151 11.39 -2.95 -5.05
CA TRP A 151 11.51 -1.99 -6.14
C TRP A 151 12.85 -1.27 -6.11
N GLY A 152 13.38 -0.97 -7.30
CA GLY A 152 14.65 -0.26 -7.51
C GLY A 152 14.66 1.19 -7.04
N HIS A 153 13.47 1.79 -6.87
CA HIS A 153 13.29 3.21 -6.56
C HIS A 153 12.55 3.43 -5.25
N LYS A 154 12.65 4.65 -4.72
CA LYS A 154 11.91 5.10 -3.54
C LYS A 154 10.45 5.40 -3.82
N ILE A 155 9.61 4.62 -3.15
CA ILE A 155 8.15 4.74 -3.14
C ILE A 155 7.79 5.39 -1.81
N ASP A 156 7.16 6.55 -1.86
CA ASP A 156 6.71 7.26 -0.67
C ASP A 156 5.38 6.69 -0.14
N PHE A 157 4.53 6.20 -1.03
CA PHE A 157 3.20 5.68 -0.68
C PHE A 157 2.80 4.48 -1.52
N ILE A 158 2.09 3.55 -0.89
CA ILE A 158 1.47 2.41 -1.56
C ILE A 158 0.00 2.29 -1.15
N THR A 159 -0.88 2.01 -2.13
CA THR A 159 -2.30 1.74 -1.90
C THR A 159 -2.61 0.32 -2.38
N LEU A 160 -3.17 -0.51 -1.51
CA LEU A 160 -3.57 -1.88 -1.82
C LEU A 160 -5.08 -1.99 -1.91
N TYR A 161 -5.59 -2.62 -2.96
CA TYR A 161 -7.03 -2.66 -3.25
C TYR A 161 -7.41 -3.86 -4.12
N ASP A 162 -8.72 -4.03 -4.33
CA ASP A 162 -9.32 -5.11 -5.14
C ASP A 162 -8.81 -6.51 -4.76
N PHE A 163 -8.92 -6.86 -3.48
CA PHE A 163 -8.59 -8.20 -3.01
C PHE A 163 -9.64 -9.19 -3.49
N GLU A 164 -9.22 -10.25 -4.18
CA GLU A 164 -10.10 -11.27 -4.76
C GLU A 164 -9.50 -12.66 -4.59
N LYS A 165 -10.34 -13.69 -4.57
CA LYS A 165 -9.87 -15.08 -4.62
C LYS A 165 -9.12 -15.33 -5.93
N LEU A 166 -7.95 -15.95 -5.84
CA LEU A 166 -7.26 -16.45 -7.03
C LEU A 166 -8.14 -17.52 -7.69
N LYS A 167 -8.55 -17.26 -8.94
CA LYS A 167 -9.30 -18.24 -9.73
C LYS A 167 -8.38 -19.40 -10.10
N LYS A 168 -8.88 -20.62 -9.92
CA LYS A 168 -8.21 -21.85 -10.35
C LYS A 168 -8.29 -22.02 -11.85
#